data_AF-A0A8E7AZG2-F1
#
_entry.id   AF-A0A8E7AZG2-F1
#
_cell.length_a   1.000
_cell.length_b   1.000
_cell.length_c   1.000
_cell.angle_alpha   90.00
_cell.angle_beta   90.00
_cell.angle_gamma   90.00
#
_symmetry.space_group_name_H-M   'P 1'
#
loop_
_entity.id
_entity.type
_entity.pdbx_description
1 polymer ?
#
loop_
_entity_poly.entity_id
_entity_poly.type
_entity_poly.pdbx_seq_one_letter_code
_entity_poly.pdbx_strand_id
1 'polypeptide(L)'
;MDLPHINDIIGVRRCGKTYFMYQMISDLLIQGVPKSYILYLNLDDDRLQPIQGDELSQLVDTFRELYALSDNQKLYFFLDEIQNFPSWEKWLKGIYDKRKNIKLVISGSNASLLSEDISSHLTGRHLTTRMFPFSFFEFLKYKNISFDLKTIAYSDKKIEIIRMFNEYLEHGEFPEVIIYPTADRVELLQSYFDDIIYRDIVSRCGVRNPAIFKNLALFCVSNVAKPHTS
;
A
#
# COMPACT_ATOMS: atom_id res chain seq x y z
N MET A 1 15.50 -1.87 10.12
CA MET A 1 14.20 -2.53 10.39
C MET A 1 14.14 -3.05 11.84
N ASP A 2 14.90 -2.48 12.77
CA ASP A 2 15.26 -3.18 14.02
C ASP A 2 14.40 -2.84 15.24
N LEU A 3 13.44 -1.95 15.08
CA LEU A 3 12.44 -1.74 16.11
C LEU A 3 11.45 -2.92 16.14
N PRO A 4 11.00 -3.35 17.33
CA PRO A 4 10.10 -4.48 17.48
C PRO A 4 8.71 -4.22 16.87
N HIS A 5 8.34 -2.95 16.67
CA HIS A 5 7.04 -2.53 16.11
C HIS A 5 6.64 -3.30 14.84
N ILE A 6 5.36 -3.53 14.66
CA ILE A 6 4.79 -3.97 13.38
C ILE A 6 4.96 -2.83 12.37
N ASN A 7 5.49 -3.10 11.19
CA ASN A 7 5.53 -2.08 10.13
C ASN A 7 4.27 -2.23 9.28
N ASP A 8 3.41 -1.22 9.23
CA ASP A 8 2.25 -1.23 8.36
C ASP A 8 2.42 -0.24 7.20
N ILE A 9 2.07 -0.68 6.01
CA ILE A 9 2.16 0.09 4.77
C ILE A 9 0.73 0.35 4.30
N ILE A 10 0.31 1.60 4.40
CA ILE A 10 -1.05 2.00 4.05
C ILE A 10 -1.03 2.89 2.81
N GLY A 11 -2.01 2.71 1.95
CA GLY A 11 -2.14 3.53 0.75
C GLY A 11 -3.28 3.07 -0.14
N VAL A 12 -3.64 3.92 -1.09
CA VAL A 12 -4.65 3.58 -2.10
C VAL A 12 -4.22 2.34 -2.91
N ARG A 13 -5.18 1.64 -3.52
CA ARG A 13 -4.83 0.55 -4.45
C ARG A 13 -3.91 1.07 -5.55
N ARG A 14 -2.99 0.21 -6.00
CA ARG A 14 -2.06 0.47 -7.10
C ARG A 14 -1.04 1.61 -6.87
N CYS A 15 -0.86 2.10 -5.63
CA CYS A 15 0.21 3.05 -5.29
C CYS A 15 1.61 2.41 -5.13
N GLY A 16 1.75 1.10 -5.31
CA GLY A 16 3.05 0.41 -5.26
C GLY A 16 3.44 -0.23 -3.92
N LYS A 17 2.49 -0.44 -3.00
CA LYS A 17 2.74 -1.10 -1.69
C LYS A 17 3.46 -2.45 -1.81
N THR A 18 2.98 -3.33 -2.68
CA THR A 18 3.59 -4.64 -2.95
C THR A 18 5.04 -4.51 -3.43
N TYR A 19 5.31 -3.56 -4.33
CA TYR A 19 6.67 -3.31 -4.81
C TYR A 19 7.58 -2.76 -3.71
N PHE A 20 7.06 -1.92 -2.82
CA PHE A 20 7.81 -1.45 -1.65
C PHE A 20 8.16 -2.60 -0.70
N MET A 21 7.26 -3.56 -0.49
CA MET A 21 7.58 -4.79 0.24
C MET A 21 8.67 -5.61 -0.45
N TYR A 22 8.64 -5.74 -1.78
CA TYR A 22 9.71 -6.42 -2.53
C TYR A 22 11.05 -5.72 -2.40
N GLN A 23 11.08 -4.39 -2.37
CA GLN A 23 12.30 -3.62 -2.10
C GLN A 23 12.85 -3.92 -0.71
N MET A 24 11.98 -3.91 0.31
CA MET A 24 12.35 -4.29 1.68
C MET A 24 12.91 -5.72 1.77
N ILE A 25 12.29 -6.68 1.07
CA ILE A 25 12.78 -8.07 1.00
C ILE A 25 14.14 -8.11 0.31
N SER A 26 14.31 -7.39 -0.80
CA SER A 26 15.59 -7.29 -1.51
C SER A 26 16.69 -6.76 -0.61
N ASP A 27 16.43 -5.71 0.17
CA ASP A 27 17.39 -5.15 1.12
C ASP A 27 17.81 -6.18 2.19
N LEU A 28 16.87 -6.98 2.71
CA LEU A 28 17.17 -8.05 3.65
C LEU A 28 18.07 -9.13 3.03
N LEU A 29 17.78 -9.53 1.79
CA LEU A 29 18.60 -10.51 1.07
C LEU A 29 20.01 -9.98 0.82
N ILE A 30 20.15 -8.70 0.45
CA ILE A 30 21.46 -8.03 0.26
C ILE A 30 22.24 -7.98 1.59
N GLN A 31 21.56 -7.81 2.72
CA GLN A 31 22.16 -7.85 4.06
C GLN A 31 22.51 -9.27 4.53
N GLY A 32 22.24 -10.29 3.72
CA GLY A 32 22.58 -11.69 4.01
C GLY A 32 21.52 -12.46 4.79
N VAL A 33 20.30 -11.95 4.91
CA VAL A 33 19.20 -12.72 5.52
C VAL A 33 18.84 -13.89 4.59
N PRO A 34 18.82 -15.15 5.09
CA PRO A 34 18.44 -16.29 4.27
C PRO A 34 17.01 -16.18 3.76
N LYS A 35 16.77 -16.55 2.50
CA LYS A 35 15.42 -16.57 1.92
C LYS A 35 14.46 -17.45 2.72
N SER A 36 14.94 -18.55 3.32
CA SER A 36 14.15 -19.43 4.19
C SER A 36 13.64 -18.75 5.46
N TYR A 37 14.13 -17.56 5.82
CA TYR A 37 13.69 -16.82 7.00
C TYR A 37 12.68 -15.72 6.64
N ILE A 38 12.36 -15.59 5.35
CA ILE A 38 11.47 -14.55 4.81
C ILE A 38 10.24 -15.22 4.21
N LEU A 39 9.07 -14.85 4.73
CA LEU A 39 7.78 -15.21 4.16
C LEU A 39 7.18 -13.98 3.49
N TYR A 40 6.79 -14.10 2.23
CA TYR A 40 5.88 -13.16 1.57
C TYR A 40 4.59 -13.90 1.22
N LEU A 41 3.45 -13.33 1.60
CA LEU A 41 2.13 -13.89 1.31
C LEU A 41 1.19 -12.76 0.86
N ASN A 42 0.58 -12.92 -0.31
CA ASN A 42 -0.52 -12.08 -0.76
C ASN A 42 -1.84 -12.71 -0.32
N LEU A 43 -2.56 -12.04 0.59
CA LEU A 43 -3.80 -12.56 1.17
C LEU A 43 -5.04 -12.29 0.32
N ASP A 44 -4.88 -11.61 -0.83
CA ASP A 44 -5.90 -11.49 -1.88
C ASP A 44 -5.83 -12.64 -2.92
N ASP A 45 -4.90 -13.60 -2.77
CA ASP A 45 -4.74 -14.71 -3.72
C ASP A 45 -5.92 -15.69 -3.66
N ASP A 46 -6.59 -15.91 -4.80
CA ASP A 46 -7.75 -16.80 -4.93
C ASP A 46 -7.49 -18.22 -4.42
N ARG A 47 -6.23 -18.69 -4.45
CA ARG A 47 -5.88 -20.04 -3.97
C ARG A 47 -5.97 -20.19 -2.46
N LEU A 48 -6.00 -19.08 -1.72
CA LEU A 48 -6.20 -19.05 -0.28
C LEU A 48 -7.68 -18.99 0.10
N GLN A 49 -8.58 -18.80 -0.87
CA GLN A 49 -10.01 -18.64 -0.64
C GLN A 49 -10.77 -19.97 -0.82
N PRO A 50 -11.84 -20.21 -0.04
CA PRO A 50 -12.32 -19.38 1.06
C PRO A 50 -11.51 -19.59 2.34
N ILE A 51 -11.18 -18.49 3.01
CA ILE A 51 -10.55 -18.49 4.33
C ILE A 51 -11.62 -18.76 5.38
N GLN A 52 -11.50 -19.87 6.12
CA GLN A 52 -12.48 -20.34 7.09
C GLN A 52 -12.23 -19.84 8.52
N GLY A 53 -11.12 -19.15 8.76
CA GLY A 53 -10.98 -18.15 9.80
C GLY A 53 -9.72 -18.24 10.66
N ASP A 54 -9.24 -19.44 10.96
CA ASP A 54 -8.13 -19.67 11.90
C ASP A 54 -6.78 -19.89 11.22
N GLU A 55 -6.71 -19.96 9.89
CA GLU A 55 -5.53 -20.44 9.17
C GLU A 55 -4.25 -19.64 9.44
N LEU A 56 -4.36 -18.34 9.79
CA LEU A 56 -3.20 -17.55 10.23
C LEU A 56 -2.58 -18.09 11.53
N SER A 57 -3.37 -18.71 12.41
CA SER A 57 -2.91 -19.24 13.70
C SER A 57 -1.79 -20.27 13.52
N GLN A 58 -1.86 -21.06 12.45
CA GLN A 58 -0.91 -22.12 12.12
C GLN A 58 0.26 -21.62 11.26
N LEU A 59 0.12 -20.46 10.61
CA LEU A 59 1.08 -19.94 9.62
C LEU A 59 2.54 -20.00 10.10
N VAL A 60 2.79 -19.54 11.33
CA VAL A 60 4.16 -19.48 11.86
C VAL A 60 4.73 -20.88 12.09
N ASP A 61 3.93 -21.78 12.64
CA ASP A 61 4.38 -23.13 12.99
C ASP A 61 4.59 -23.94 11.71
N THR A 62 3.68 -23.86 10.74
CA THR A 62 3.85 -24.45 9.40
C THR A 62 5.08 -23.91 8.68
N PHE A 63 5.33 -22.60 8.73
CA PHE A 63 6.50 -22.01 8.08
C PHE A 63 7.81 -22.51 8.72
N ARG A 64 7.85 -22.65 10.04
CA ARG A 64 9.02 -23.19 10.74
C ARG A 64 9.26 -24.65 10.44
N GLU A 65 8.20 -25.46 10.43
CA GLU A 65 8.27 -26.88 10.06
C GLU A 65 8.82 -27.05 8.64
N LEU A 66 8.29 -26.27 7.68
CA LEU A 66 8.72 -26.33 6.29
C LEU A 66 10.22 -26.08 6.10
N TYR A 67 10.81 -25.21 6.92
CA TYR A 67 12.23 -24.82 6.82
C TYR A 67 13.11 -25.36 7.96
N ALA A 68 12.57 -26.26 8.80
CA ALA A 68 13.25 -26.80 9.99
C ALA A 68 13.89 -25.73 10.89
N LEU A 69 13.15 -24.64 11.14
CA LEU A 69 13.61 -23.49 11.93
C LEU A 69 13.19 -23.63 13.40
N SER A 70 14.03 -23.15 14.32
CA SER A 70 13.72 -23.10 15.74
C SER A 70 13.14 -21.74 16.16
N ASP A 71 12.88 -21.58 17.46
CA ASP A 71 12.37 -20.33 18.01
C ASP A 71 13.41 -19.20 18.06
N ASN A 72 14.69 -19.52 17.87
CA ASN A 72 15.79 -18.58 18.08
C ASN A 72 16.14 -17.75 16.84
N GLN A 73 15.69 -18.16 15.64
CA GLN A 73 15.92 -17.41 14.41
C GLN A 73 14.93 -16.25 14.29
N LYS A 74 15.44 -15.09 13.87
CA LYS A 74 14.59 -13.95 13.50
C LYS A 74 13.94 -14.19 12.15
N LEU A 75 12.61 -14.17 12.09
CA LEU A 75 11.82 -14.34 10.87
C LEU A 75 11.25 -13.01 10.40
N TYR A 76 11.02 -12.87 9.09
CA TYR A 76 10.46 -11.68 8.47
C TYR A 76 9.21 -12.05 7.68
N PHE A 77 8.05 -11.61 8.13
CA PHE A 77 6.76 -11.94 7.53
C PHE A 77 6.20 -10.70 6.86
N PHE A 78 6.04 -10.77 5.53
CA PHE A 78 5.45 -9.75 4.67
C PHE A 78 4.06 -10.22 4.24
N LEU A 79 3.02 -9.59 4.77
CA LEU A 79 1.63 -9.95 4.52
C LEU A 79 0.92 -8.83 3.76
N ASP A 80 0.69 -9.06 2.47
CA ASP A 80 0.03 -8.12 1.56
C ASP A 80 -1.48 -8.23 1.70
N GLU A 81 -2.18 -7.09 1.69
CA GLU A 81 -3.65 -7.00 1.79
C GLU A 81 -4.23 -7.74 3.03
N ILE A 82 -3.61 -7.54 4.20
CA ILE A 82 -3.89 -8.27 5.45
C ILE A 82 -5.37 -8.26 5.89
N GLN A 83 -6.06 -7.19 5.54
CA GLN A 83 -7.50 -6.99 5.77
C GLN A 83 -8.42 -8.03 5.13
N ASN A 84 -7.95 -8.80 4.16
CA ASN A 84 -8.72 -9.82 3.47
C ASN A 84 -8.81 -11.10 4.32
N PHE A 85 -8.02 -11.19 5.38
CA PHE A 85 -8.03 -12.29 6.32
C PHE A 85 -8.87 -11.94 7.55
N PRO A 86 -9.79 -12.79 8.04
CA PRO A 86 -10.59 -12.51 9.24
C PRO A 86 -9.77 -12.45 10.53
N SER A 87 -10.13 -11.58 11.48
CA SER A 87 -9.50 -11.49 12.82
C SER A 87 -7.97 -11.30 12.82
N TRP A 88 -7.43 -10.77 11.72
CA TRP A 88 -6.00 -10.58 11.52
C TRP A 88 -5.37 -9.64 12.58
N GLU A 89 -6.14 -8.69 13.14
CA GLU A 89 -5.67 -7.76 14.18
C GLU A 89 -5.30 -8.50 15.47
N LYS A 90 -6.17 -9.44 15.89
CA LYS A 90 -5.93 -10.27 17.07
C LYS A 90 -4.73 -11.17 16.87
N TRP A 91 -4.57 -11.70 15.66
CA TRP A 91 -3.42 -12.51 15.29
C TRP A 91 -2.11 -11.70 15.36
N LEU A 92 -2.06 -10.52 14.74
CA LEU A 92 -0.88 -9.65 14.78
C LEU A 92 -0.49 -9.29 16.21
N LYS A 93 -1.47 -8.93 17.05
CA LYS A 93 -1.24 -8.66 18.48
C LYS A 93 -0.66 -9.89 19.17
N GLY A 94 -1.23 -11.07 18.93
CA GLY A 94 -0.74 -12.33 19.49
C GLY A 94 0.71 -12.65 19.10
N ILE A 95 1.07 -12.44 17.83
CA ILE A 95 2.45 -12.61 17.35
C ILE A 95 3.38 -11.58 17.99
N TYR A 96 3.01 -10.30 18.00
CA TYR A 96 3.82 -9.24 18.59
C TYR A 96 4.09 -9.46 20.09
N ASP A 97 3.05 -9.83 20.85
CA ASP A 97 3.15 -9.99 22.30
C ASP A 97 3.91 -11.29 22.68
N LYS A 98 3.74 -12.38 21.91
CA LYS A 98 4.26 -13.72 22.27
C LYS A 98 5.52 -14.15 21.51
N ARG A 99 5.73 -13.67 20.28
CA ARG A 99 6.79 -14.16 19.36
C ARG A 99 7.74 -13.03 18.96
N LYS A 100 8.59 -12.61 19.90
CA LYS A 100 9.52 -11.47 19.77
C LYS A 100 10.57 -11.60 18.66
N ASN A 101 10.77 -12.81 18.14
CA ASN A 101 11.71 -13.10 17.04
C ASN A 101 11.07 -12.94 15.65
N ILE A 102 9.81 -12.49 15.55
CA ILE A 102 9.13 -12.30 14.25
C ILE A 102 8.97 -10.82 13.96
N LYS A 103 9.56 -10.36 12.86
CA LYS A 103 9.33 -9.02 12.32
C LYS A 103 8.15 -9.08 11.36
N LEU A 104 7.09 -8.35 11.68
CA LEU A 104 5.90 -8.22 10.84
C LEU A 104 5.98 -6.97 9.97
N VAL A 105 5.71 -7.14 8.69
CA VAL A 105 5.46 -6.09 7.72
C VAL A 105 4.13 -6.40 7.06
N ILE A 106 3.16 -5.51 7.18
CA ILE A 106 1.81 -5.70 6.64
C ILE A 106 1.47 -4.58 5.66
N SER A 107 0.62 -4.86 4.67
CA SER A 107 0.06 -3.85 3.79
C SER A 107 -1.46 -3.86 3.85
N GLY A 108 -2.04 -2.73 3.45
CA GLY A 108 -3.48 -2.66 3.26
C GLY A 108 -3.98 -1.32 2.76
N SER A 109 -5.28 -1.29 2.45
CA SER A 109 -5.98 -0.07 2.07
C SER A 109 -6.13 0.88 3.27
N ASN A 110 -6.10 2.20 3.02
CA ASN A 110 -6.20 3.23 4.06
C ASN A 110 -7.43 3.07 4.96
N ALA A 111 -8.61 2.82 4.37
CA ALA A 111 -9.85 2.69 5.12
C ALA A 111 -9.82 1.49 6.07
N SER A 112 -9.16 0.40 5.67
CA SER A 112 -9.05 -0.78 6.49
C SER A 112 -8.04 -0.57 7.61
N LEU A 113 -6.83 -0.10 7.28
CA LEU A 113 -5.71 -0.05 8.22
C LEU A 113 -5.74 1.12 9.22
N LEU A 114 -6.61 2.09 9.01
CA LEU A 114 -6.85 3.22 9.92
C LEU A 114 -8.15 3.10 10.72
N SER A 115 -8.83 1.95 10.66
CA SER A 115 -10.06 1.72 11.41
C SER A 115 -9.83 1.83 12.92
N GLU A 116 -10.87 2.25 13.66
CA GLU A 116 -10.85 2.35 15.12
C GLU A 116 -10.46 1.02 15.79
N ASP A 117 -10.84 -0.11 15.19
CA ASP A 117 -10.53 -1.46 15.67
C ASP A 117 -9.01 -1.72 15.71
N ILE A 118 -8.28 -1.33 14.68
CA ILE A 118 -6.81 -1.44 14.63
C ILE A 118 -6.16 -0.48 15.61
N SER A 119 -6.65 0.76 15.62
CA SER A 119 -6.16 1.77 16.56
C SER A 119 -6.26 1.26 17.99
N SER A 120 -7.35 0.57 18.36
CA SER A 120 -7.54 0.00 19.70
C SER A 120 -6.67 -1.25 19.99
N HIS A 121 -6.46 -2.11 18.99
CA HIS A 121 -5.75 -3.38 19.18
C HIS A 121 -4.23 -3.25 19.07
N LEU A 122 -3.74 -2.31 18.27
CA LEU A 122 -2.32 -2.15 17.94
C LEU A 122 -1.74 -0.81 18.40
N THR A 123 -2.45 0.00 19.22
CA THR A 123 -1.97 1.32 19.70
C THR A 123 -0.53 1.24 20.22
N GLY A 124 0.35 2.07 19.65
CA GLY A 124 1.76 2.16 20.05
C GLY A 124 2.63 0.93 19.74
N ARG A 125 2.09 -0.09 19.05
CA ARG A 125 2.80 -1.32 18.66
C ARG A 125 3.14 -1.38 17.17
N HIS A 126 2.74 -0.38 16.41
CA HIS A 126 2.93 -0.33 14.96
C HIS A 126 3.51 1.01 14.47
N LEU A 127 4.16 0.97 13.32
CA LEU A 127 4.76 2.10 12.63
C LEU A 127 4.19 2.18 11.22
N THR A 128 3.31 3.17 11.02
CA THR A 128 2.60 3.38 9.77
C THR A 128 3.44 4.14 8.75
N THR A 129 3.69 3.51 7.61
CA THR A 129 4.22 4.15 6.40
C THR A 129 3.07 4.44 5.45
N ARG A 130 2.83 5.72 5.16
CA ARG A 130 1.82 6.15 4.19
C ARG A 130 2.43 6.22 2.81
N MET A 131 1.94 5.39 1.90
CA MET A 131 2.30 5.40 0.49
C MET A 131 1.25 6.14 -0.34
N PHE A 132 1.73 7.13 -1.06
CA PHE A 132 0.98 7.86 -2.07
C PHE A 132 1.41 7.37 -3.47
N PRO A 133 0.62 7.63 -4.52
CA PRO A 133 1.12 7.55 -5.88
C PRO A 133 2.36 8.45 -6.09
N PHE A 134 2.97 8.38 -7.27
CA PHE A 134 4.17 9.17 -7.55
C PHE A 134 3.91 10.64 -7.28
N SER A 135 4.74 11.25 -6.44
CA SER A 135 4.82 12.69 -6.39
C SER A 135 5.35 13.24 -7.72
N PHE A 136 5.06 14.51 -8.02
CA PHE A 136 5.62 15.16 -9.20
C PHE A 136 7.15 15.11 -9.23
N PHE A 137 7.82 15.12 -8.07
CA PHE A 137 9.27 15.00 -8.00
C PHE A 137 9.77 13.60 -8.38
N GLU A 138 9.08 12.55 -7.93
CA GLU A 138 9.39 11.18 -8.34
C GLU A 138 9.11 10.99 -9.83
N PHE A 139 8.08 11.63 -10.37
CA PHE A 139 7.80 11.66 -11.80
C PHE A 139 8.93 12.31 -12.60
N LEU A 140 9.40 13.49 -12.19
CA LEU A 140 10.55 14.15 -12.82
C LEU A 140 11.82 13.30 -12.72
N LYS A 141 12.06 12.67 -11.57
CA LYS A 141 13.20 11.76 -11.38
C LYS A 141 13.11 10.55 -12.31
N TYR A 142 11.92 9.96 -12.45
CA TYR A 142 11.66 8.86 -13.39
C TYR A 142 11.90 9.27 -14.85
N LYS A 143 11.51 10.49 -15.22
CA LYS A 143 11.78 11.07 -16.54
C LYS A 143 13.24 11.54 -16.73
N ASN A 144 14.11 11.33 -15.74
CA ASN A 144 15.51 11.79 -15.72
C ASN A 144 15.69 13.31 -15.86
N ILE A 145 14.73 14.09 -15.36
CA ILE A 145 14.78 15.56 -15.39
C ILE A 145 15.34 16.06 -14.06
N SER A 146 16.58 16.56 -14.09
CA SER A 146 17.18 17.23 -12.95
C SER A 146 16.68 18.67 -12.83
N PHE A 147 16.28 19.04 -11.62
CA PHE A 147 15.85 20.38 -11.27
C PHE A 147 16.38 20.75 -9.88
N ASP A 148 16.50 22.05 -9.62
CA ASP A 148 16.75 22.59 -8.29
C ASP A 148 15.59 23.53 -7.93
N LEU A 149 14.90 23.22 -6.82
CA LEU A 149 13.76 23.98 -6.32
C LEU A 149 14.08 25.47 -6.13
N LYS A 150 15.33 25.80 -5.78
CA LYS A 150 15.73 27.18 -5.49
C LYS A 150 15.89 28.01 -6.77
N THR A 151 16.19 27.37 -7.89
CA THR A 151 16.51 28.05 -9.16
C THR A 151 15.42 27.84 -10.22
N ILE A 152 14.39 27.03 -9.93
CA ILE A 152 13.35 26.63 -10.87
C ILE A 152 12.67 27.82 -11.58
N ALA A 153 12.46 28.93 -10.86
CA ALA A 153 11.77 30.12 -11.39
C ALA A 153 12.60 30.88 -12.45
N TYR A 154 13.92 30.72 -12.42
CA TYR A 154 14.91 31.42 -13.23
C TYR A 154 15.74 30.46 -14.10
N SER A 155 15.42 29.17 -14.09
CA SER A 155 16.14 28.14 -14.84
C SER A 155 15.63 28.07 -16.28
N ASP A 156 16.54 27.82 -17.22
CA ASP A 156 16.20 27.50 -18.61
C ASP A 156 15.28 26.28 -18.74
N LYS A 157 15.24 25.42 -17.70
CA LYS A 157 14.36 24.25 -17.64
C LYS A 157 12.93 24.55 -17.20
N LYS A 158 12.59 25.80 -16.87
CA LYS A 158 11.25 26.18 -16.40
C LYS A 158 10.14 25.74 -17.36
N ILE A 159 10.33 25.97 -18.66
CA ILE A 159 9.35 25.61 -19.69
C ILE A 159 9.17 24.09 -19.75
N GLU A 160 10.27 23.33 -19.68
CA GLU A 160 10.24 21.87 -19.65
C GLU A 160 9.50 21.35 -18.41
N ILE A 161 9.76 21.92 -17.23
CA ILE A 161 9.10 21.54 -15.99
C ILE A 161 7.60 21.83 -16.03
N ILE A 162 7.18 22.98 -16.57
CA ILE A 162 5.75 23.30 -16.76
C ILE A 162 5.10 22.27 -17.70
N ARG A 163 5.77 21.92 -18.80
CA ARG A 163 5.28 20.87 -19.71
C ARG A 163 5.14 19.52 -19.01
N MET A 164 6.12 19.13 -18.19
CA MET A 164 6.05 17.89 -17.40
C MET A 164 4.97 17.93 -16.33
N PHE A 165 4.70 19.10 -15.74
CA PHE A 165 3.63 19.26 -14.79
C PHE A 165 2.26 19.08 -15.45
N ASN A 166 2.07 19.66 -16.64
CA ASN A 166 0.86 19.42 -17.43
C ASN A 166 0.73 17.93 -17.80
N GLU A 167 1.82 17.29 -18.23
CA GLU A 167 1.82 15.84 -18.51
C GLU A 167 1.43 15.04 -17.26
N TYR A 168 1.97 15.38 -16.10
CA TYR A 168 1.63 14.73 -14.82
C TYR A 168 0.15 14.90 -14.46
N LEU A 169 -0.43 16.09 -14.67
CA LEU A 169 -1.86 16.35 -14.42
C LEU A 169 -2.76 15.62 -15.41
N GLU A 170 -2.39 15.55 -16.68
CA GLU A 170 -3.19 14.88 -17.72
C GLU A 170 -3.10 13.35 -17.63
N HIS A 171 -1.90 12.83 -17.33
CA HIS A 171 -1.64 11.39 -17.33
C HIS A 171 -1.92 10.75 -15.97
N GLY A 172 -1.91 11.53 -14.89
CA GLY A 172 -2.08 11.04 -13.53
C GLY A 172 -0.80 10.51 -12.91
N GLU A 173 -0.93 10.16 -11.63
CA GLU A 173 0.19 9.92 -10.71
C GLU A 173 0.46 8.44 -10.41
N PHE A 174 -0.37 7.54 -10.93
CA PHE A 174 -0.24 6.12 -10.62
C PHE A 174 0.97 5.48 -11.32
N PRO A 175 1.77 4.65 -10.62
CA PRO A 175 2.96 4.00 -11.17
C PRO A 175 2.71 3.29 -12.51
N GLU A 176 1.68 2.46 -12.60
CA GLU A 176 1.37 1.69 -13.82
C GLU A 176 1.10 2.62 -15.01
N VAL A 177 0.42 3.74 -14.79
CA VAL A 177 0.07 4.72 -15.81
C VAL A 177 1.29 5.49 -16.33
N ILE A 178 2.25 5.74 -15.44
CA ILE A 178 3.51 6.42 -15.76
C ILE A 178 4.47 5.47 -16.48
N ILE A 179 4.57 4.21 -16.02
CA ILE A 179 5.52 3.22 -16.51
C ILE A 179 5.07 2.58 -17.81
N TYR A 180 3.77 2.37 -17.99
CA TYR A 180 3.19 1.73 -19.17
C TYR A 180 2.21 2.68 -19.86
N PRO A 181 2.70 3.56 -20.75
CA PRO A 181 1.82 4.45 -21.51
C PRO A 181 0.96 3.64 -22.48
N THR A 182 -0.32 3.46 -22.17
CA THR A 182 -1.30 2.78 -23.03
C THR A 182 -2.23 3.79 -23.69
N ALA A 183 -2.78 3.43 -24.85
CA ALA A 183 -3.86 4.19 -25.49
C ALA A 183 -5.12 4.24 -24.61
N ASP A 184 -5.33 3.21 -23.79
CA ASP A 184 -6.51 3.02 -22.94
C ASP A 184 -6.35 3.59 -21.52
N ARG A 185 -5.45 4.57 -21.34
CA ARG A 185 -5.16 5.17 -20.03
C ARG A 185 -6.40 5.68 -19.31
N VAL A 186 -7.32 6.31 -20.04
CA VAL A 186 -8.56 6.87 -19.46
C VAL A 186 -9.40 5.75 -18.86
N GLU A 187 -9.54 4.64 -19.58
CA GLU A 187 -10.29 3.46 -19.13
C GLU A 187 -9.61 2.82 -17.91
N LEU A 188 -8.27 2.75 -17.93
CA LEU A 188 -7.50 2.27 -16.79
C LEU A 188 -7.76 3.11 -15.53
N LEU A 189 -7.65 4.44 -15.62
CA LEU A 189 -7.90 5.34 -14.49
C LEU A 189 -9.37 5.30 -14.03
N GLN A 190 -10.33 5.13 -14.94
CA GLN A 190 -11.73 4.92 -14.58
C GLN A 190 -11.91 3.60 -13.79
N SER A 191 -11.23 2.53 -14.20
CA SER A 191 -11.26 1.26 -13.46
C SER A 191 -10.67 1.41 -12.06
N TYR A 192 -9.62 2.20 -11.90
CA TYR A 192 -9.01 2.46 -10.59
C TYR A 192 -9.97 3.21 -9.68
N PHE A 193 -10.61 4.25 -10.21
CA PHE A 193 -11.61 5.01 -9.48
C PHE A 193 -12.76 4.11 -9.02
N ASP A 194 -13.26 3.26 -9.91
CA ASP A 194 -14.33 2.32 -9.58
C ASP A 194 -13.89 1.28 -8.53
N ASP A 195 -12.68 0.72 -8.65
CA ASP A 195 -12.15 -0.19 -7.63
C ASP A 195 -12.03 0.48 -6.27
N ILE A 196 -11.55 1.74 -6.19
CA ILE A 196 -11.47 2.49 -4.94
C ILE A 196 -12.87 2.69 -4.35
N ILE A 197 -13.83 3.15 -5.17
CA ILE A 197 -15.19 3.41 -4.70
C ILE A 197 -15.84 2.12 -4.23
N TYR A 198 -15.88 1.08 -5.05
CA TYR A 198 -16.67 -0.11 -4.76
C TYR A 198 -15.99 -1.07 -3.79
N ARG A 199 -14.68 -1.31 -3.95
CA ARG A 199 -13.96 -2.33 -3.18
C ARG A 199 -13.23 -1.79 -1.95
N ASP A 200 -12.86 -0.51 -1.89
CA ASP A 200 -12.27 0.08 -0.67
C ASP A 200 -13.28 0.77 0.22
N ILE A 201 -14.28 1.43 -0.36
CA ILE A 201 -15.21 2.26 0.42
C ILE A 201 -16.55 1.56 0.60
N VAL A 202 -17.24 1.23 -0.49
CA VAL A 202 -18.62 0.69 -0.42
C VAL A 202 -18.67 -0.63 0.34
N SER A 203 -17.81 -1.59 -0.03
CA SER A 203 -17.77 -2.92 0.60
C SER A 203 -17.41 -2.86 2.09
N ARG A 204 -16.55 -1.92 2.51
CA ARG A 204 -16.02 -1.85 3.88
C ARG A 204 -16.84 -0.97 4.81
N CYS A 205 -17.35 0.15 4.31
CA CYS A 205 -18.10 1.13 5.10
C CYS A 205 -19.62 0.87 5.09
N GLY A 206 -20.10 -0.16 4.38
CA GLY A 206 -21.52 -0.50 4.34
C GLY A 206 -22.38 0.59 3.68
N VAL A 207 -21.88 1.20 2.61
CA VAL A 207 -22.56 2.32 1.93
C VAL A 207 -23.88 1.84 1.33
N ARG A 208 -25.00 2.38 1.83
CA ARG A 208 -26.37 1.99 1.43
C ARG A 208 -26.71 2.24 -0.03
N ASN A 209 -26.19 3.32 -0.63
CA ASN A 209 -26.42 3.64 -2.03
C ASN A 209 -25.09 3.93 -2.75
N PRO A 210 -24.45 2.88 -3.32
CA PRO A 210 -23.17 3.00 -4.00
C PRO A 210 -23.20 3.96 -5.20
N ALA A 211 -24.32 4.02 -5.93
CA ALA A 211 -24.45 4.86 -7.11
C ALA A 211 -24.46 6.36 -6.76
N ILE A 212 -25.22 6.75 -5.72
CA ILE A 212 -25.22 8.13 -5.22
C ILE A 212 -23.82 8.50 -4.71
N PHE A 213 -23.16 7.60 -4.00
CA PHE A 213 -21.82 7.84 -3.49
C PHE A 213 -20.79 8.05 -4.61
N LYS A 214 -20.82 7.21 -5.65
CA LYS A 214 -19.98 7.38 -6.85
C LYS A 214 -20.21 8.74 -7.51
N ASN A 215 -21.47 9.14 -7.69
CA ASN A 215 -21.81 10.44 -8.29
C ASN A 215 -21.32 11.61 -7.43
N LEU A 216 -21.45 11.52 -6.11
CA LEU A 216 -20.92 12.53 -5.18
C LEU A 216 -19.39 12.63 -5.28
N ALA A 217 -18.70 11.49 -5.30
CA ALA A 217 -17.25 11.45 -5.46
C ALA A 217 -16.80 12.08 -6.79
N LEU A 218 -17.46 11.75 -7.90
CA LEU A 218 -17.21 12.37 -9.21
C LEU A 218 -17.46 13.87 -9.18
N PHE A 219 -18.53 14.31 -8.51
CA PHE A 219 -18.82 15.73 -8.34
C PHE A 219 -17.70 16.44 -7.57
N CYS A 220 -17.22 15.87 -6.46
CA CYS A 220 -16.12 16.46 -5.70
C CYS A 220 -14.84 16.57 -6.53
N VAL A 221 -14.44 15.51 -7.24
CA VAL A 221 -13.22 15.50 -8.08
C VAL A 221 -13.31 16.52 -9.22
N SER A 222 -14.49 16.64 -9.83
CA SER A 222 -14.72 17.58 -10.95
C SER A 222 -14.73 19.05 -10.51
N ASN A 223 -14.75 19.33 -9.21
CA ASN A 223 -14.88 20.67 -8.65
C ASN A 223 -13.76 21.06 -7.68
N VAL A 224 -12.66 20.31 -7.60
CA VAL A 224 -11.51 20.53 -6.67
C VAL A 224 -10.91 21.95 -6.75
N ALA A 225 -11.15 22.69 -7.85
CA ALA A 225 -10.65 24.05 -8.05
C ALA A 225 -11.74 25.09 -8.37
N LYS A 226 -13.04 24.77 -8.22
CA LYS A 226 -14.09 25.79 -8.41
C LYS A 226 -14.22 26.63 -7.14
N PRO A 227 -14.14 27.97 -7.23
CA PRO A 227 -14.51 28.81 -6.10
C PRO A 227 -15.98 28.55 -5.80
N HIS A 228 -16.27 28.10 -4.58
CA HIS A 228 -17.63 28.15 -4.05
C HIS A 228 -17.93 29.61 -3.74
N THR A 229 -18.42 30.35 -4.74
CA THR A 229 -19.07 31.63 -4.50
C THR A 229 -20.45 31.32 -3.91
N SER A 230 -20.54 31.46 -2.59
CA SER A 230 -21.79 31.52 -1.83
C SER A 230 -22.65 32.71 -2.24
#